data_AF-A0A2S8IGQ9-F1
#
_entry.id   AF-A0A2S8IGQ9-F1
#
_cell.length_a   1.000
_cell.length_b   1.000
_cell.length_c   1.000
_cell.angle_alpha   90.00
_cell.angle_beta   90.00
_cell.angle_gamma   90.00
#
_symmetry.space_group_name_H-M   'P 1'
#
loop_
_entity.id
_entity.type
_entity.pdbx_description
1 polymer ?
#
loop_
_entity_poly.entity_id
_entity_poly.type
_entity_poly.pdbx_seq_one_letter_code
_entity_poly.pdbx_strand_id
1 'polypeptide(L)'
;MTDSNDNNAYGKALTGAGRSRRDMLKLGSIATLGAVLGGGALLGRTTPALAQAASKGERAPDAPLNILIVNYDGGTLLDFAGPSEIFHRLPNTNVRYASLNGGNVTLEFGVVYGKTERLADIEKTDLILVPGGSDLTAPMRPEYQAQIRRLAESAKHVTSVCNGSLVLAATGILKGKRSACHWAFVNKLSEYGAIPVPDRFVEDDNGRFMSGGGVTAGIDFALRVAEKLRGRQAAEFTQLVIEYDPAPPFHSGHPRDARPELVAMVDKELPGASRGLARIPGVR
;
A
#
# COMPACT_ATOMS: atom_id res chain seq x y z
N MET A 1 -61.74 -21.57 11.00
CA MET A 1 -60.55 -22.31 11.45
C MET A 1 -59.80 -21.34 12.36
N THR A 2 -60.07 -21.22 13.66
CA THR A 2 -59.81 -22.18 14.78
C THR A 2 -58.39 -22.76 14.64
N ASP A 3 -57.44 -22.68 15.57
CA ASP A 3 -57.46 -22.44 17.02
C ASP A 3 -56.07 -21.96 17.51
N SER A 4 -56.10 -21.44 18.74
CA SER A 4 -55.03 -21.19 19.71
C SER A 4 -54.13 -22.39 20.04
N ASN A 5 -52.90 -22.15 20.54
CA ASN A 5 -52.53 -22.53 21.92
C ASN A 5 -51.10 -22.15 22.32
N ASP A 6 -51.02 -21.47 23.46
CA ASP A 6 -49.91 -21.47 24.41
C ASP A 6 -49.68 -22.88 25.00
N ASN A 7 -48.41 -23.24 25.28
CA ASN A 7 -47.91 -23.54 26.63
C ASN A 7 -46.57 -24.32 26.65
N ASN A 8 -45.56 -23.64 27.20
CA ASN A 8 -44.81 -24.00 28.40
C ASN A 8 -44.06 -25.35 28.55
N ALA A 9 -42.74 -25.20 28.68
CA ALA A 9 -41.82 -25.83 29.65
C ALA A 9 -41.84 -27.36 29.90
N TYR A 10 -40.70 -27.99 29.59
CA TYR A 10 -40.10 -29.02 30.43
C TYR A 10 -38.64 -28.65 30.72
N GLY A 11 -38.31 -28.46 31.99
CA GLY A 11 -36.93 -28.29 32.46
C GLY A 11 -36.27 -29.62 32.77
N LYS A 12 -34.94 -29.69 32.61
CA LYS A 12 -34.05 -30.11 33.71
C LYS A 12 -32.60 -29.76 33.39
N ALA A 13 -31.93 -29.28 34.44
CA ALA A 13 -30.54 -28.86 34.49
C ALA A 13 -29.56 -30.01 34.20
N LEU A 14 -28.47 -29.68 33.52
CA LEU A 14 -27.18 -30.33 33.74
C LEU A 14 -26.13 -29.25 34.04
N THR A 15 -25.65 -29.36 35.27
CA THR A 15 -24.52 -28.68 35.89
C THR A 15 -23.23 -28.94 35.12
N GLY A 16 -22.46 -27.88 34.86
CA GLY A 16 -21.11 -27.99 34.31
C GLY A 16 -20.41 -26.64 34.40
N ALA A 17 -19.52 -26.52 35.37
CA ALA A 17 -18.80 -25.30 35.71
C ALA A 17 -17.92 -24.75 34.58
N GLY A 18 -17.88 -23.42 34.46
CA GLY A 18 -16.62 -22.69 34.35
C GLY A 18 -16.10 -22.31 32.96
N ARG A 19 -16.12 -20.99 32.73
CA ARG A 19 -15.13 -20.16 31.99
C ARG A 19 -15.17 -20.11 30.45
N SER A 20 -15.77 -19.01 29.97
CA SER A 20 -15.28 -18.04 28.97
C SER A 20 -14.65 -18.55 27.65
N ARG A 21 -15.34 -18.31 26.54
CA ARG A 21 -14.83 -18.36 25.16
C ARG A 21 -13.96 -17.13 24.83
N ARG A 22 -12.81 -17.00 25.49
CA ARG A 22 -11.69 -16.17 25.08
C ARG A 22 -10.42 -17.03 25.21
N ASP A 23 -9.54 -16.90 24.24
CA ASP A 23 -8.24 -17.55 24.08
C ASP A 23 -8.25 -18.92 23.38
N MET A 24 -7.80 -18.94 22.11
CA MET A 24 -6.70 -19.80 21.63
C MET A 24 -6.61 -19.77 20.11
N LEU A 25 -5.72 -18.91 19.60
CA LEU A 25 -4.87 -19.17 18.43
C LEU A 25 -3.68 -18.20 18.53
N LYS A 26 -2.90 -18.39 19.60
CA LYS A 26 -1.50 -17.94 19.61
C LYS A 26 -0.73 -19.02 18.87
N LEU A 27 -0.40 -18.79 17.59
CA LEU A 27 0.72 -19.50 16.98
C LEU A 27 2.00 -18.94 17.62
N GLY A 28 2.35 -19.53 18.76
CA GLY A 28 3.64 -19.36 19.39
C GLY A 28 4.69 -20.13 18.61
N SER A 29 5.68 -19.38 18.12
CA SER A 29 7.07 -19.79 17.92
C SER A 29 7.52 -20.96 18.81
N ILE A 30 8.15 -21.97 18.22
CA ILE A 30 9.39 -22.66 18.65
C ILE A 30 9.77 -23.63 17.51
N ALA A 31 10.82 -23.33 16.76
CA ALA A 31 11.61 -24.36 16.08
C ALA A 31 12.91 -24.52 16.87
N THR A 32 12.86 -25.38 17.88
CA THR A 32 14.03 -25.96 18.53
C THR A 32 14.75 -26.87 17.53
N LEU A 33 15.89 -26.44 16.99
CA LEU A 33 16.85 -27.38 16.43
C LEU A 33 17.85 -27.77 17.53
N GLY A 34 17.65 -28.95 18.10
CA GLY A 34 18.52 -29.55 19.09
C GLY A 34 19.79 -30.15 18.49
N ALA A 35 20.92 -29.75 19.06
CA ALA A 35 22.19 -30.45 19.31
C ALA A 35 22.61 -31.63 18.41
N VAL A 36 23.72 -31.44 17.69
CA VAL A 36 24.75 -32.48 17.53
C VAL A 36 25.92 -32.13 18.43
N LEU A 37 26.26 -33.06 19.33
CA LEU A 37 27.34 -32.97 20.32
C LEU A 37 28.71 -32.96 19.63
N GLY A 38 29.50 -31.92 19.89
CA GLY A 38 30.93 -31.83 19.54
C GLY A 38 31.54 -30.65 20.29
N GLY A 39 32.44 -30.93 21.23
CA GLY A 39 32.88 -29.99 22.27
C GLY A 39 33.75 -28.82 21.80
N GLY A 40 33.79 -27.77 22.62
CA GLY A 40 34.73 -26.65 22.48
C GLY A 40 34.08 -25.31 22.79
N ALA A 41 34.38 -24.75 23.96
CA ALA A 41 33.91 -23.45 24.40
C ALA A 41 34.35 -22.33 23.46
N LEU A 42 33.41 -21.47 23.05
CA LEU A 42 33.66 -20.08 22.64
C LEU A 42 32.37 -19.27 22.87
N LEU A 43 32.37 -18.45 23.92
CA LEU A 43 31.37 -17.43 24.19
C LEU A 43 31.44 -16.34 23.12
N GLY A 44 30.85 -16.61 21.95
CA GLY A 44 30.64 -15.62 20.90
C GLY A 44 29.26 -15.00 21.04
N ARG A 45 29.19 -13.69 21.31
CA ARG A 45 27.95 -12.92 21.17
C ARG A 45 27.43 -13.10 19.74
N THR A 46 26.30 -13.77 19.57
CA THR A 46 25.60 -13.84 18.29
C THR A 46 25.06 -12.45 17.97
N THR A 47 25.80 -11.66 17.20
CA THR A 47 25.20 -10.57 16.43
C THR A 47 24.15 -11.18 15.52
N PRO A 48 22.88 -10.71 15.53
CA PRO A 48 21.90 -11.20 14.59
C PRO A 48 22.39 -10.93 13.16
N ALA A 49 22.17 -11.89 12.26
CA ALA A 49 22.63 -11.91 10.87
C ALA A 49 21.98 -10.82 9.95
N LEU A 50 21.53 -9.72 10.55
CA LEU A 50 20.85 -8.58 9.93
C LEU A 50 21.70 -7.30 9.90
N ALA A 51 22.93 -7.33 10.44
CA ALA A 51 23.79 -6.15 10.52
C ALA A 51 24.87 -6.18 9.43
N GLN A 52 24.46 -6.05 8.17
CA GLN A 52 25.39 -5.65 7.09
C GLN A 52 25.39 -4.11 6.99
N ALA A 53 26.55 -3.51 6.70
CA ALA A 53 26.76 -2.07 6.75
C ALA A 53 25.75 -1.28 5.88
N ALA A 54 25.06 -0.35 6.52
CA ALA A 54 23.99 0.46 5.93
C ALA A 54 24.49 1.34 4.78
N SER A 55 23.76 1.33 3.67
CA SER A 55 23.94 2.24 2.55
C SER A 55 23.31 3.61 2.83
N LYS A 56 23.70 4.64 2.07
CA LYS A 56 23.21 6.02 2.24
C LYS A 56 21.70 6.09 1.94
N GLY A 57 20.87 6.25 2.97
CA GLY A 57 19.40 6.28 2.87
C GLY A 57 18.69 5.14 3.61
N GLU A 58 19.44 4.11 4.01
CA GLU A 58 18.96 2.99 4.78
C GLU A 58 18.74 3.38 6.25
N ARG A 59 17.55 3.11 6.78
CA ARG A 59 17.33 3.20 8.22
C ARG A 59 17.78 1.91 8.87
N ALA A 60 18.43 2.04 10.03
CA ALA A 60 18.73 0.90 10.88
C ALA A 60 17.47 0.03 11.08
N PRO A 61 17.58 -1.31 11.00
CA PRO A 61 16.42 -2.21 11.09
C PRO A 61 15.57 -2.04 12.36
N ASP A 62 16.18 -1.54 13.43
CA ASP A 62 15.59 -1.28 14.74
C ASP A 62 15.01 0.14 14.88
N ALA A 63 15.22 1.04 13.93
CA ALA A 63 14.64 2.38 13.96
C ALA A 63 13.16 2.34 13.55
N PRO A 64 12.20 2.89 14.33
CA PRO A 64 10.79 2.89 13.97
C PRO A 64 10.52 3.56 12.61
N LEU A 65 9.68 2.93 11.79
CA LEU A 65 9.21 3.46 10.50
C LEU A 65 7.68 3.54 10.51
N ASN A 66 7.15 4.75 10.39
CA ASN A 66 5.71 4.97 10.28
C ASN A 66 5.34 5.24 8.83
N ILE A 67 4.47 4.39 8.29
CA ILE A 67 3.93 4.50 6.94
C ILE A 67 2.45 4.83 7.04
N LEU A 68 2.02 5.87 6.33
CA LEU A 68 0.63 6.27 6.25
C LEU A 68 0.11 6.05 4.84
N ILE A 69 -0.90 5.21 4.70
CA ILE A 69 -1.62 4.98 3.45
C ILE A 69 -2.92 5.81 3.50
N VAL A 70 -3.12 6.66 2.49
CA VAL A 70 -4.25 7.60 2.43
C VAL A 70 -5.34 7.05 1.52
N ASN A 71 -6.41 6.55 2.10
CA ASN A 71 -7.53 5.92 1.39
C ASN A 71 -8.72 6.87 1.26
N TYR A 72 -9.47 6.73 0.17
CA TYR A 72 -10.62 7.57 -0.15
C TYR A 72 -11.65 6.77 -0.94
N ASP A 73 -12.88 7.28 -0.98
CA ASP A 73 -13.95 6.66 -1.77
C ASP A 73 -13.59 6.67 -3.26
N GLY A 74 -13.80 5.55 -3.94
CA GLY A 74 -13.40 5.35 -5.34
C GLY A 74 -11.94 4.95 -5.56
N GLY A 75 -11.16 4.79 -4.48
CA GLY A 75 -9.79 4.29 -4.55
C GLY A 75 -9.70 2.83 -5.04
N THR A 76 -8.59 2.48 -5.69
CA THR A 76 -8.31 1.12 -6.16
C THR A 76 -7.68 0.29 -5.03
N LEU A 77 -8.31 -0.83 -4.65
CA LEU A 77 -7.84 -1.68 -3.55
C LEU A 77 -6.39 -2.14 -3.76
N LEU A 78 -6.07 -2.62 -4.96
CA LEU A 78 -4.77 -3.23 -5.22
C LEU A 78 -3.61 -2.21 -5.15
N ASP A 79 -3.89 -0.94 -5.41
CA ASP A 79 -2.90 0.15 -5.39
C ASP A 79 -2.29 0.36 -4.01
N PHE A 80 -3.02 0.04 -2.94
CA PHE A 80 -2.48 0.07 -1.58
C PHE A 80 -2.36 -1.30 -0.93
N ALA A 81 -3.16 -2.29 -1.32
CA ALA A 81 -3.05 -3.64 -0.76
C ALA A 81 -1.70 -4.28 -1.11
N GLY A 82 -1.22 -4.12 -2.36
CA GLY A 82 0.10 -4.59 -2.78
C GLY A 82 1.24 -3.99 -1.94
N PRO A 83 1.37 -2.65 -1.89
CA PRO A 83 2.36 -2.01 -1.02
C PRO A 83 2.21 -2.35 0.46
N SER A 84 0.98 -2.40 0.96
CA SER A 84 0.70 -2.72 2.36
C SER A 84 1.24 -4.10 2.75
N GLU A 85 1.04 -5.11 1.89
CA GLU A 85 1.50 -6.48 2.13
C GLU A 85 3.03 -6.54 2.30
N ILE A 86 3.77 -5.77 1.49
CA ILE A 86 5.22 -5.64 1.59
C ILE A 86 5.61 -4.89 2.87
N PHE A 87 4.98 -3.73 3.13
CA PHE A 87 5.35 -2.85 4.23
C PHE A 87 5.14 -3.46 5.61
N HIS A 88 4.11 -4.29 5.81
CA HIS A 88 3.88 -4.99 7.09
C HIS A 88 4.95 -6.03 7.43
N ARG A 89 5.73 -6.49 6.45
CA ARG A 89 6.82 -7.46 6.64
C ARG A 89 8.17 -6.81 6.91
N LEU A 90 8.24 -5.48 6.84
CA LEU A 90 9.46 -4.74 7.13
C LEU A 90 9.73 -4.66 8.63
N PRO A 91 10.99 -4.83 9.08
CA PRO A 91 11.37 -4.69 10.48
C PRO A 91 10.95 -3.33 11.08
N ASN A 92 10.47 -3.37 12.32
CA ASN A 92 10.03 -2.21 13.11
C ASN A 92 9.21 -1.17 12.32
N THR A 93 8.21 -1.65 11.57
CA THR A 93 7.39 -0.82 10.69
C THR A 93 5.94 -0.83 11.16
N ASN A 94 5.36 0.36 11.29
CA ASN A 94 3.97 0.59 11.63
C ASN A 94 3.25 1.16 10.42
N VAL A 95 2.33 0.38 9.84
CA VAL A 95 1.53 0.79 8.69
C VAL A 95 0.15 1.21 9.18
N ARG A 96 -0.23 2.44 8.85
CA ARG A 96 -1.47 3.09 9.25
C ARG A 96 -2.29 3.44 8.02
N TYR A 97 -3.60 3.49 8.18
CA TYR A 97 -4.53 3.82 7.11
C TYR A 97 -5.38 5.01 7.55
N ALA A 98 -5.49 6.01 6.70
CA ALA A 98 -6.27 7.20 7.00
C ALA A 98 -7.16 7.62 5.85
N SER A 99 -8.26 8.27 6.18
CA SER A 99 -9.16 8.94 5.24
C SER A 99 -9.53 10.32 5.78
N LEU A 100 -10.15 11.16 4.96
CA LEU A 100 -10.47 12.53 5.36
C LEU A 100 -11.16 12.63 6.72
N ASN A 101 -12.18 11.80 6.94
CA ASN A 101 -13.01 11.82 8.15
C ASN A 101 -12.72 10.64 9.10
N GLY A 102 -11.89 9.69 8.68
CA GLY A 102 -11.75 8.39 9.34
C GLY A 102 -12.96 7.49 9.10
N GLY A 103 -12.95 6.30 9.72
CA GLY A 103 -14.03 5.32 9.57
C GLY A 103 -13.90 4.48 8.31
N ASN A 104 -15.03 4.24 7.63
CA ASN A 104 -15.10 3.39 6.46
C ASN A 104 -14.98 4.21 5.17
N VAL A 105 -14.29 3.67 4.18
CA VAL A 105 -14.27 4.16 2.80
C VAL A 105 -14.79 3.08 1.86
N THR A 106 -15.54 3.49 0.84
CA THR A 106 -16.03 2.60 -0.21
C THR A 106 -15.14 2.72 -1.44
N LEU A 107 -14.30 1.71 -1.63
CA LEU A 107 -13.40 1.60 -2.77
C LEU A 107 -14.18 1.26 -4.05
N GLU A 108 -13.48 1.22 -5.17
CA GLU A 108 -14.07 0.74 -6.41
C GLU A 108 -14.59 -0.70 -6.27
N PHE A 109 -15.58 -1.03 -7.12
CA PHE A 109 -16.29 -2.32 -7.10
C PHE A 109 -17.01 -2.63 -5.77
N GLY A 110 -17.20 -1.63 -4.90
CA GLY A 110 -18.01 -1.74 -3.68
C GLY A 110 -17.29 -2.35 -2.48
N VAL A 111 -15.95 -2.52 -2.54
CA VAL A 111 -15.19 -3.02 -1.40
C VAL A 111 -15.15 -1.95 -0.30
N VAL A 112 -15.64 -2.30 0.89
CA VAL A 112 -15.58 -1.39 2.05
C VAL A 112 -14.33 -1.66 2.86
N TYR A 113 -13.44 -0.68 2.94
CA TYR A 113 -12.26 -0.71 3.80
C TYR A 113 -12.50 0.14 5.05
N GLY A 114 -12.39 -0.48 6.23
CA GLY A 114 -12.84 0.12 7.49
C GLY A 114 -11.74 0.54 8.46
N LYS A 115 -12.14 1.26 9.50
CA LYS A 115 -11.30 1.69 10.64
C LYS A 115 -10.10 2.57 10.23
N THR A 116 -10.27 3.39 9.20
CA THR A 116 -9.28 4.41 8.87
C THR A 116 -9.23 5.49 9.95
N GLU A 117 -8.05 6.01 10.22
CA GLU A 117 -7.85 7.17 11.08
C GLU A 117 -8.28 8.44 10.35
N ARG A 118 -8.71 9.46 11.10
CA ARG A 118 -9.02 10.77 10.50
C ARG A 118 -7.72 11.49 10.18
N LEU A 119 -7.55 11.95 8.94
CA LEU A 119 -6.31 12.64 8.51
C LEU A 119 -5.95 13.84 9.40
N ALA A 120 -6.96 14.58 9.88
CA ALA A 120 -6.75 15.73 10.76
C ALA A 120 -6.12 15.37 12.13
N ASP A 121 -6.23 14.11 12.57
CA ASP A 121 -5.70 13.65 13.86
C ASP A 121 -4.25 13.15 13.75
N ILE A 122 -3.69 13.15 12.54
CA ILE A 122 -2.34 12.66 12.29
C ILE A 122 -1.40 13.85 12.16
N GLU A 123 -0.44 13.94 13.08
CA GLU A 123 0.54 15.02 13.11
C GLU A 123 1.63 14.84 12.06
N LYS A 124 2.22 13.63 11.99
CA LYS A 124 3.35 13.30 11.10
C LYS A 124 3.39 11.82 10.73
N THR A 125 4.12 11.52 9.67
CA THR A 125 4.49 10.17 9.23
C THR A 125 5.89 10.20 8.61
N ASP A 126 6.58 9.06 8.52
CA ASP A 126 7.87 9.02 7.81
C ASP A 126 7.68 8.88 6.30
N LEU A 127 6.70 8.06 5.91
CA LEU A 127 6.29 7.84 4.52
C LEU A 127 4.79 8.03 4.40
N ILE A 128 4.37 8.73 3.34
CA ILE A 128 2.98 8.81 2.91
C ILE A 128 2.82 8.10 1.57
N LEU A 129 1.79 7.27 1.43
CA LEU A 129 1.41 6.59 0.19
C LEU A 129 0.00 7.02 -0.21
N VAL A 130 -0.11 7.58 -1.43
CA VAL A 130 -1.40 7.92 -2.05
C VAL A 130 -1.67 6.92 -3.18
N PRO A 131 -2.62 5.98 -3.02
CA PRO A 131 -3.05 5.08 -4.08
C PRO A 131 -3.79 5.86 -5.17
N GLY A 132 -4.02 5.22 -6.31
CA GLY A 132 -4.95 5.70 -7.32
C GLY A 132 -6.38 5.22 -7.07
N GLY A 133 -7.22 5.44 -8.08
CA GLY A 133 -8.62 5.05 -8.09
C GLY A 133 -9.26 5.18 -9.46
N SER A 134 -10.49 4.70 -9.58
CA SER A 134 -11.36 4.97 -10.73
C SER A 134 -12.11 6.30 -10.60
N ASP A 135 -12.19 6.87 -9.39
CA ASP A 135 -12.76 8.18 -9.12
C ASP A 135 -11.85 8.96 -8.14
N LEU A 136 -11.32 10.11 -8.60
CA LEU A 136 -10.48 10.99 -7.79
C LEU A 136 -11.26 12.21 -7.24
N THR A 137 -12.59 12.24 -7.36
CA THR A 137 -13.43 13.36 -6.90
C THR A 137 -13.22 13.65 -5.41
N ALA A 138 -13.16 12.61 -4.58
CA ALA A 138 -12.95 12.75 -3.14
C ALA A 138 -11.56 13.33 -2.78
N PRO A 139 -10.44 12.75 -3.23
CA PRO A 139 -9.11 13.27 -2.89
C PRO A 139 -8.76 14.60 -3.58
N MET A 140 -9.52 15.01 -4.60
CA MET A 140 -9.33 16.29 -5.28
C MET A 140 -10.05 17.47 -4.63
N ARG A 141 -10.84 17.25 -3.57
CA ARG A 141 -11.45 18.36 -2.81
C ARG A 141 -10.39 19.16 -2.05
N PRO A 142 -10.51 20.49 -1.94
CA PRO A 142 -9.49 21.35 -1.31
C PRO A 142 -9.11 20.92 0.11
N GLU A 143 -10.09 20.53 0.94
CA GLU A 143 -9.85 20.09 2.30
C GLU A 143 -9.08 18.76 2.37
N TYR A 144 -9.28 17.88 1.39
CA TYR A 144 -8.54 16.62 1.29
C TYR A 144 -7.09 16.91 0.87
N GLN A 145 -6.91 17.67 -0.22
CA GLN A 145 -5.59 18.06 -0.70
C GLN A 145 -4.77 18.81 0.35
N ALA A 146 -5.41 19.67 1.16
CA ALA A 146 -4.74 20.38 2.25
C ALA A 146 -4.16 19.41 3.30
N GLN A 147 -4.90 18.35 3.65
CA GLN A 147 -4.39 17.34 4.59
C GLN A 147 -3.27 16.49 3.99
N ILE A 148 -3.41 16.05 2.74
CA ILE A 148 -2.36 15.31 2.03
C ILE A 148 -1.09 16.16 1.96
N ARG A 149 -1.21 17.43 1.57
CA ARG A 149 -0.08 18.35 1.47
C ARG A 149 0.62 18.54 2.81
N ARG A 150 -0.13 18.82 3.88
CA ARG A 150 0.41 19.00 5.24
C ARG A 150 1.23 17.78 5.68
N LEU A 151 0.73 16.58 5.43
CA LEU A 151 1.43 15.35 5.77
C LEU A 151 2.63 15.09 4.85
N ALA A 152 2.51 15.37 3.54
CA ALA A 152 3.60 15.24 2.59
C ALA A 152 4.76 16.22 2.84
N GLU A 153 4.47 17.43 3.33
CA GLU A 153 5.50 18.41 3.69
C GLU A 153 6.34 17.97 4.90
N SER A 154 5.74 17.21 5.84
CA SER A 154 6.43 16.66 7.02
C SER A 154 7.04 15.27 6.80
N ALA A 155 6.58 14.52 5.80
CA ALA A 155 7.09 13.20 5.48
C ALA A 155 8.48 13.25 4.83
N LYS A 156 9.31 12.25 5.15
CA LYS A 156 10.61 12.06 4.49
C LYS A 156 10.45 11.48 3.08
N HIS A 157 9.42 10.66 2.90
CA HIS A 157 9.11 9.99 1.64
C HIS A 157 7.65 10.25 1.27
N VAL A 158 7.44 10.86 0.11
CA VAL A 158 6.14 11.14 -0.49
C VAL A 158 5.97 10.20 -1.66
N THR A 159 4.98 9.32 -1.57
CA THR A 159 4.85 8.22 -2.51
C THR A 159 3.44 8.04 -3.05
N SER A 160 3.36 7.43 -4.23
CA SER A 160 2.08 7.12 -4.88
C SER A 160 2.18 5.90 -5.75
N VAL A 161 1.02 5.32 -6.05
CA VAL A 161 0.84 4.25 -7.03
C VAL A 161 -0.25 4.68 -8.01
N CYS A 162 -0.16 4.23 -9.26
CA CYS A 162 -1.16 4.45 -10.29
C CYS A 162 -1.39 5.95 -10.53
N ASN A 163 -2.65 6.38 -10.69
CA ASN A 163 -3.01 7.79 -10.82
C ASN A 163 -3.06 8.56 -9.48
N GLY A 164 -2.64 7.94 -8.36
CA GLY A 164 -2.45 8.63 -7.09
C GLY A 164 -1.40 9.75 -7.15
N SER A 165 -0.47 9.67 -8.11
CA SER A 165 0.47 10.77 -8.39
C SER A 165 -0.22 12.03 -8.89
N LEU A 166 -1.40 11.94 -9.53
CA LEU A 166 -2.19 13.13 -9.89
C LEU A 166 -2.75 13.84 -8.67
N VAL A 167 -3.18 13.11 -7.64
CA VAL A 167 -3.63 13.68 -6.37
C VAL A 167 -2.49 14.45 -5.71
N LEU A 168 -1.30 13.84 -5.65
CA LEU A 168 -0.10 14.53 -5.14
C LEU A 168 0.25 15.76 -5.99
N ALA A 169 0.24 15.64 -7.32
CA ALA A 169 0.56 16.74 -8.22
C ALA A 169 -0.41 17.93 -8.04
N ALA A 170 -1.70 17.65 -7.83
CA ALA A 170 -2.73 18.66 -7.58
C ALA A 170 -2.50 19.45 -6.28
N THR A 171 -1.81 18.88 -5.27
CA THR A 171 -1.39 19.64 -4.08
C THR A 171 -0.26 20.64 -4.35
N GLY A 172 0.41 20.52 -5.50
CA GLY A 172 1.59 21.28 -5.89
C GLY A 172 2.92 20.72 -5.40
N ILE A 173 2.94 19.64 -4.61
CA ILE A 173 4.18 19.07 -4.04
C ILE A 173 5.10 18.44 -5.09
N LEU A 174 4.57 18.05 -6.26
CA LEU A 174 5.33 17.43 -7.36
C LEU A 174 5.78 18.42 -8.45
N LYS A 175 5.63 19.74 -8.26
CA LYS A 175 6.08 20.73 -9.25
C LYS A 175 7.59 20.59 -9.51
N GLY A 176 7.95 20.37 -10.78
CA GLY A 176 9.33 20.17 -11.24
C GLY A 176 9.93 18.81 -10.86
N LYS A 177 9.13 17.86 -10.35
CA LYS A 177 9.58 16.53 -9.91
C LYS A 177 9.16 15.46 -10.89
N ARG A 178 10.01 14.45 -11.09
CA ARG A 178 9.70 13.27 -11.91
C ARG A 178 8.73 12.36 -11.16
N SER A 179 7.73 11.84 -11.87
CA SER A 179 6.80 10.87 -11.29
C SER A 179 6.26 9.89 -12.33
N ALA A 180 6.12 8.64 -11.91
CA ALA A 180 5.31 7.63 -12.58
C ALA A 180 3.83 7.90 -12.37
N CYS A 181 3.02 7.30 -13.24
CA CYS A 181 1.57 7.27 -13.14
C CYS A 181 1.07 6.01 -13.86
N HIS A 182 -0.23 5.74 -13.76
CA HIS A 182 -0.85 4.79 -14.68
C HIS A 182 -0.73 5.29 -16.13
N TRP A 183 -0.39 4.40 -17.06
CA TRP A 183 -0.05 4.72 -18.45
C TRP A 183 -1.13 5.56 -19.15
N ALA A 184 -2.41 5.29 -18.86
CA ALA A 184 -3.53 6.02 -19.45
C ALA A 184 -3.60 7.50 -19.03
N PHE A 185 -2.94 7.90 -17.95
CA PHE A 185 -3.04 9.25 -17.37
C PHE A 185 -1.68 9.94 -17.17
N VAL A 186 -0.57 9.29 -17.54
CA VAL A 186 0.78 9.77 -17.19
C VAL A 186 1.07 11.18 -17.69
N ASN A 187 0.59 11.54 -18.88
CA ASN A 187 0.85 12.87 -19.45
C ASN A 187 0.01 13.98 -18.79
N LYS A 188 -1.02 13.64 -18.00
CA LYS A 188 -1.75 14.63 -17.18
C LYS A 188 -0.88 15.21 -16.05
N LEU A 189 0.20 14.54 -15.64
CA LEU A 189 1.14 15.09 -14.65
C LEU A 189 1.70 16.46 -15.08
N SER A 190 1.92 16.65 -16.39
CA SER A 190 2.42 17.92 -16.95
C SER A 190 1.47 19.09 -16.69
N GLU A 191 0.15 18.85 -16.64
CA GLU A 191 -0.86 19.88 -16.35
C GLU A 191 -0.70 20.46 -14.94
N TYR A 192 -0.09 19.70 -14.02
CA TYR A 192 0.21 20.09 -12.65
C TYR A 192 1.69 20.49 -12.44
N GLY A 193 2.48 20.55 -13.52
CA GLY A 193 3.89 20.92 -13.49
C GLY A 193 4.83 19.81 -13.01
N ALA A 194 4.35 18.56 -12.88
CA ALA A 194 5.22 17.40 -12.65
C ALA A 194 5.79 16.89 -13.99
N ILE A 195 6.94 16.24 -13.94
CA ILE A 195 7.61 15.68 -15.13
C ILE A 195 7.14 14.22 -15.29
N PRO A 196 6.34 13.89 -16.31
CA PRO A 196 5.86 12.53 -16.53
C PRO A 196 7.01 11.60 -16.91
N VAL A 197 7.09 10.45 -16.26
CA VAL A 197 8.04 9.39 -16.61
C VAL A 197 7.27 8.07 -16.76
N PRO A 198 7.18 7.49 -17.98
CA PRO A 198 6.39 6.29 -18.24
C PRO A 198 7.11 5.00 -17.82
N ASP A 199 7.60 4.96 -16.57
CA ASP A 199 8.30 3.82 -15.99
C ASP A 199 7.46 3.17 -14.88
N ARG A 200 7.78 1.91 -14.58
CA ARG A 200 7.09 1.13 -13.54
C ARG A 200 7.41 1.63 -12.13
N PHE A 201 8.62 2.17 -11.94
CA PHE A 201 9.10 2.80 -10.70
C PHE A 201 9.92 4.03 -11.04
N VAL A 202 9.64 5.15 -10.37
CA VAL A 202 10.37 6.41 -10.54
C VAL A 202 10.77 6.93 -9.17
N GLU A 203 12.06 7.27 -9.02
CA GLU A 203 12.62 7.95 -7.86
C GLU A 203 13.11 9.34 -8.27
N ASP A 204 12.83 10.35 -7.45
CA ASP A 204 13.32 11.73 -7.58
C ASP A 204 13.77 12.28 -6.22
N ASP A 205 14.64 13.30 -6.25
CA ASP A 205 15.11 14.04 -5.07
C ASP A 205 15.68 13.13 -3.97
N ASN A 206 16.63 12.27 -4.35
CA ASN A 206 17.26 11.25 -3.49
C ASN A 206 16.25 10.32 -2.80
N GLY A 207 15.10 10.11 -3.44
CA GLY A 207 13.99 9.28 -2.98
C GLY A 207 13.13 9.91 -1.91
N ARG A 208 13.13 11.25 -1.82
CA ARG A 208 12.01 11.97 -1.21
C ARG A 208 10.72 11.70 -1.98
N PHE A 209 10.76 11.61 -3.31
CA PHE A 209 9.61 11.28 -4.13
C PHE A 209 9.81 9.92 -4.79
N MET A 210 8.88 8.98 -4.58
CA MET A 210 8.92 7.66 -5.20
C MET A 210 7.52 7.29 -5.69
N SER A 211 7.40 6.82 -6.93
CA SER A 211 6.09 6.49 -7.50
C SER A 211 6.12 5.19 -8.29
N GLY A 212 5.05 4.42 -8.14
CA GLY A 212 4.76 3.25 -8.96
C GLY A 212 3.81 3.59 -10.11
N GLY A 213 3.97 2.90 -11.24
CA GLY A 213 3.05 2.98 -12.37
C GLY A 213 1.66 2.40 -12.08
N GLY A 214 1.00 1.84 -13.09
CA GLY A 214 -0.37 1.33 -12.94
C GLY A 214 -0.51 0.13 -12.00
N VAL A 215 -1.47 0.23 -11.06
CA VAL A 215 -2.06 -0.83 -10.25
C VAL A 215 -1.06 -1.84 -9.64
N THR A 216 -0.74 -2.91 -10.37
CA THR A 216 0.18 -3.97 -9.90
C THR A 216 1.62 -3.49 -9.73
N ALA A 217 1.97 -2.35 -10.34
CA ALA A 217 3.26 -1.70 -10.11
C ALA A 217 3.49 -1.37 -8.62
N GLY A 218 2.43 -1.28 -7.81
CA GLY A 218 2.53 -1.08 -6.36
C GLY A 218 3.35 -2.15 -5.63
N ILE A 219 3.33 -3.41 -6.08
CA ILE A 219 4.10 -4.48 -5.44
C ILE A 219 5.60 -4.28 -5.71
N ASP A 220 5.98 -4.09 -6.98
CA ASP A 220 7.37 -3.84 -7.37
C ASP A 220 7.90 -2.53 -6.77
N PHE A 221 7.10 -1.47 -6.79
CA PHE A 221 7.39 -0.20 -6.14
C PHE A 221 7.69 -0.40 -4.66
N ALA A 222 6.86 -1.16 -3.95
CA ALA A 222 7.04 -1.35 -2.51
C ALA A 222 8.26 -2.20 -2.18
N LEU A 223 8.64 -3.16 -3.02
CA LEU A 223 9.92 -3.88 -2.88
C LEU A 223 11.13 -2.95 -3.08
N ARG A 224 11.07 -2.03 -4.03
CA ARG A 224 12.12 -1.00 -4.21
C ARG A 224 12.19 -0.03 -3.03
N VAL A 225 11.05 0.37 -2.49
CA VAL A 225 10.98 1.18 -1.28
C VAL A 225 11.53 0.40 -0.07
N ALA A 226 11.19 -0.89 0.06
CA ALA A 226 11.71 -1.75 1.11
C ALA A 226 13.25 -1.84 1.06
N GLU A 227 13.82 -2.07 -0.13
CA GLU A 227 15.27 -2.10 -0.34
C GLU A 227 15.90 -0.77 0.10
N LYS A 228 15.31 0.36 -0.31
CA LYS A 228 15.82 1.68 0.05
C LYS A 228 15.77 1.95 1.56
N LEU A 229 14.67 1.59 2.22
CA LEU A 229 14.43 1.96 3.61
C LEU A 229 15.02 0.98 4.63
N ARG A 230 15.16 -0.30 4.26
CA ARG A 230 15.53 -1.42 5.15
C ARG A 230 16.63 -2.31 4.59
N GLY A 231 17.22 -1.94 3.46
CA GLY A 231 18.29 -2.70 2.83
C GLY A 231 17.76 -3.85 1.99
N ARG A 232 18.64 -4.30 1.09
CA ARG A 232 18.36 -5.36 0.12
C ARG A 232 17.90 -6.66 0.75
N GLN A 233 18.50 -7.07 1.87
CA GLN A 233 18.17 -8.31 2.54
C GLN A 233 16.71 -8.34 3.02
N ALA A 234 16.20 -7.24 3.57
CA ALA A 234 14.81 -7.15 4.02
C ALA A 234 13.82 -7.21 2.84
N ALA A 235 14.17 -6.62 1.70
CA ALA A 235 13.36 -6.65 0.49
C ALA A 235 13.31 -8.07 -0.12
N GLU A 236 14.47 -8.72 -0.30
CA GLU A 236 14.56 -10.08 -0.84
C GLU A 236 13.89 -11.10 0.10
N PHE A 237 14.08 -10.97 1.41
CA PHE A 237 13.35 -11.78 2.40
C PHE A 237 11.84 -11.61 2.26
N THR A 238 11.37 -10.37 2.16
CA THR A 238 9.94 -10.08 2.00
C THR A 238 9.40 -10.68 0.71
N GLN A 239 10.11 -10.50 -0.41
CA GLN A 239 9.75 -11.09 -1.70
C GLN A 239 9.57 -12.61 -1.61
N LEU A 240 10.51 -13.30 -0.95
CA LEU A 240 10.46 -14.74 -0.77
C LEU A 240 9.31 -15.18 0.13
N VAL A 241 9.08 -14.50 1.25
CA VAL A 241 8.01 -14.84 2.22
C VAL A 241 6.61 -14.74 1.61
N ILE A 242 6.40 -13.82 0.67
CA ILE A 242 5.11 -13.69 -0.03
C ILE A 242 5.06 -14.47 -1.35
N GLU A 243 6.12 -15.21 -1.70
CA GLU A 243 6.24 -15.94 -2.95
C GLU A 243 5.94 -15.05 -4.17
N TYR A 244 6.52 -13.85 -4.20
CA TYR A 244 6.36 -12.95 -5.33
C TYR A 244 7.25 -13.37 -6.51
N ASP A 245 6.75 -14.36 -7.24
CA ASP A 245 7.29 -14.92 -8.48
C ASP A 245 6.23 -14.85 -9.61
N PRO A 246 5.99 -13.65 -10.18
CA PRO A 246 4.90 -13.45 -11.11
C PRO A 246 5.18 -14.13 -12.47
N ALA A 247 4.23 -14.96 -12.91
CA ALA A 247 4.21 -15.55 -14.26
C ALA A 247 2.93 -15.16 -15.01
N PRO A 248 2.83 -13.94 -15.58
CA PRO A 248 1.63 -13.49 -16.28
C PRO A 248 1.29 -14.40 -17.48
N PRO A 249 0.04 -14.86 -17.64
CA PRO A 249 -0.35 -15.74 -18.75
C PRO A 249 -0.46 -15.02 -20.11
N PHE A 250 -0.34 -13.69 -20.12
CA PHE A 250 -0.43 -12.85 -21.32
C PHE A 250 0.60 -11.72 -21.28
N HIS A 251 1.02 -11.24 -22.46
CA HIS A 251 1.96 -10.13 -22.63
C HIS A 251 1.25 -8.81 -22.99
N SER A 252 0.15 -8.49 -22.30
CA SER A 252 -0.68 -7.29 -22.58
C SER A 252 -0.72 -6.30 -21.42
N GLY A 253 0.22 -6.38 -20.48
CA GLY A 253 0.23 -5.55 -19.26
C GLY A 253 0.65 -4.09 -19.49
N HIS A 254 1.16 -3.73 -20.67
CA HIS A 254 1.58 -2.38 -21.03
C HIS A 254 1.26 -2.10 -22.51
N PRO A 255 0.85 -0.87 -22.89
CA PRO A 255 0.49 -0.55 -24.29
C PRO A 255 1.62 -0.76 -25.30
N ARG A 256 2.88 -0.75 -24.87
CA ARG A 256 4.05 -1.03 -25.73
C ARG A 256 4.15 -2.50 -26.16
N ASP A 257 3.57 -3.40 -25.37
CA ASP A 257 3.67 -4.86 -25.54
C ASP A 257 2.33 -5.45 -26.03
N ALA A 258 1.21 -4.76 -25.74
CA ALA A 258 -0.13 -5.19 -26.11
C ALA A 258 -0.41 -5.05 -27.62
N ARG A 259 -1.28 -5.91 -28.13
CA ARG A 259 -1.75 -5.83 -29.53
C ARG A 259 -2.46 -4.49 -29.81
N PRO A 260 -2.26 -3.86 -30.99
CA PRO A 260 -2.89 -2.59 -31.32
C PRO A 260 -4.41 -2.60 -31.20
N GLU A 261 -5.09 -3.71 -31.54
CA GLU A 261 -6.55 -3.78 -31.43
C GLU A 261 -7.02 -3.70 -29.97
N LEU A 262 -6.25 -4.28 -29.03
CA LEU A 262 -6.56 -4.19 -27.60
C LEU A 262 -6.35 -2.77 -27.08
N VAL A 263 -5.29 -2.09 -27.52
CA VAL A 263 -5.06 -0.68 -27.15
C VAL A 263 -6.21 0.20 -27.68
N ALA A 264 -6.68 -0.04 -28.90
CA ALA A 264 -7.82 0.68 -29.46
C ALA A 264 -9.13 0.39 -28.72
N MET A 265 -9.35 -0.84 -28.26
CA MET A 265 -10.49 -1.20 -27.40
C MET A 265 -10.44 -0.43 -26.07
N VAL A 266 -9.28 -0.35 -25.42
CA VAL A 266 -9.13 0.44 -24.19
C VAL A 266 -9.34 1.92 -24.47
N ASP A 267 -8.82 2.47 -25.57
CA ASP A 267 -9.02 3.88 -25.92
C ASP A 267 -10.51 4.21 -26.20
N LYS A 268 -11.32 3.24 -26.63
CA LYS A 268 -12.77 3.41 -26.79
C LYS A 268 -13.48 3.53 -25.44
N GLU A 269 -13.12 2.67 -24.48
CA GLU A 269 -13.70 2.68 -23.12
C GLU A 269 -13.15 3.83 -22.27
N LEU A 270 -11.89 4.21 -22.51
CA LEU A 270 -11.16 5.25 -21.81
C LEU A 270 -10.50 6.21 -22.81
N PRO A 271 -11.28 7.15 -23.41
CA PRO A 271 -10.81 8.06 -24.45
C PRO A 271 -9.55 8.82 -24.08
N GLY A 272 -8.49 8.66 -24.89
CA GLY A 272 -7.20 9.32 -24.70
C GLY A 272 -6.17 8.52 -23.91
N ALA A 273 -6.50 7.31 -23.47
CA ALA A 273 -5.59 6.41 -22.75
C ALA A 273 -4.30 6.13 -23.55
N SER A 274 -4.42 5.88 -24.85
CA SER A 274 -3.27 5.64 -25.75
C SER A 274 -2.28 6.80 -25.80
N ARG A 275 -2.73 8.02 -25.49
CA ARG A 275 -1.92 9.24 -25.40
C ARG A 275 -1.52 9.60 -23.98
N GLY A 276 -1.89 8.79 -22.98
CA GLY A 276 -1.66 9.10 -21.56
C GLY A 276 -2.45 10.30 -21.05
N LEU A 277 -3.56 10.64 -21.70
CA LEU A 277 -4.40 11.83 -21.44
C LEU A 277 -5.86 11.46 -21.21
N ALA A 278 -6.13 10.25 -20.73
CA ALA A 278 -7.48 9.82 -20.42
C ALA A 278 -8.17 10.72 -19.40
N ARG A 279 -9.50 10.81 -19.48
CA ARG A 279 -10.30 11.50 -18.47
C ARG A 279 -10.52 10.59 -17.27
N ILE A 280 -10.53 11.18 -16.08
CA ILE A 280 -10.89 10.51 -14.84
C ILE A 280 -11.69 11.49 -13.96
N PRO A 281 -12.77 11.03 -13.30
CA PRO A 281 -13.53 11.88 -12.38
C PRO A 281 -12.63 12.54 -11.33
N GLY A 282 -12.89 13.83 -11.07
CA GLY A 282 -12.11 14.65 -10.12
C GLY A 282 -10.88 15.35 -10.71
N VAL A 283 -10.37 14.92 -11.87
CA VAL A 283 -9.26 15.59 -12.58
C VAL A 283 -9.81 16.42 -13.74
N ARG A 284 -9.29 17.63 -13.93
CA ARG A 284 -9.69 18.51 -15.04
C ARG A 284 -9.09 18.07 -16.38
#